data_AF-A0A7J3RZ96-F1
#
_entry.id   AF-A0A7J3RZ96-F1
#
_cell.length_a   1.000
_cell.length_b   1.000
_cell.length_c   1.000
_cell.angle_alpha   90.00
_cell.angle_beta   90.00
_cell.angle_gamma   90.00
#
_symmetry.space_group_name_H-M   'P 1'
#
loop_
_entity.id
_entity.type
_entity.pdbx_description
1 polymer ?
#
loop_
_entity_poly.entity_id
_entity_poly.type
_entity_poly.pdbx_seq_one_letter_code
_entity_poly.pdbx_strand_id
1 'polypeptide(L)'
;MGRLVPSFHVLFEEYMNELRRNYQPALREKALRDAFDSLLDEAWMPEQHAMMNTFLPTVVDHLNITANVDNRRKIMDLTKRVEALEAKVEALRAELQG
;
A
#
# COMPACT_ATOMS: atom_id res chain seq x y z
N MET A 1 1.17 -27.78 -29.35
CA MET A 1 0.91 -27.81 -27.89
C MET A 1 0.17 -26.54 -27.54
N GLY A 2 -1.08 -26.64 -27.08
CA GLY A 2 -1.87 -25.47 -26.71
C GLY A 2 -1.18 -24.72 -25.58
N ARG A 3 -0.90 -23.44 -25.77
CA ARG A 3 -0.31 -22.59 -24.73
C ARG A 3 -1.39 -22.42 -23.67
N LEU A 4 -1.22 -23.05 -22.51
CA LEU A 4 -2.05 -22.76 -21.33
C LEU A 4 -1.83 -21.28 -21.00
N VAL A 5 -2.81 -20.44 -21.32
CA VAL A 5 -2.81 -19.04 -20.90
C VAL A 5 -2.98 -19.06 -19.38
N PRO A 6 -2.02 -18.52 -18.61
CA PRO A 6 -2.14 -18.49 -17.15
C PRO A 6 -3.38 -17.69 -16.74
N SER A 7 -4.03 -18.07 -15.65
CA SER A 7 -5.17 -17.33 -15.12
C SER A 7 -4.72 -15.96 -14.60
N PHE A 8 -5.65 -15.00 -14.53
CA PHE A 8 -5.39 -13.68 -13.93
C PHE A 8 -4.77 -13.80 -12.54
N HIS A 9 -5.27 -14.72 -11.71
CA HIS A 9 -4.74 -14.94 -10.37
C HIS A 9 -3.25 -15.31 -10.39
N VAL A 10 -2.82 -16.20 -11.30
CA VAL A 10 -1.41 -16.59 -11.41
C VAL A 10 -0.56 -15.39 -11.82
N LEU A 11 -1.02 -14.63 -12.82
CA LEU A 11 -0.29 -13.47 -13.33
C LEU A 11 -0.22 -12.32 -12.31
N PHE A 12 -1.30 -12.12 -11.55
CA PHE A 12 -1.35 -11.14 -10.47
C PHE A 12 -0.37 -11.52 -9.36
N GLU A 13 -0.41 -12.76 -8.86
CA GLU A 13 0.53 -13.24 -7.84
C GLU A 13 1.99 -13.14 -8.31
N GLU A 14 2.28 -13.53 -9.55
CA GLU A 14 3.63 -13.39 -10.14
C GLU A 14 4.09 -11.93 -10.14
N TYR A 15 3.22 -11.01 -10.57
CA TYR A 15 3.53 -9.58 -10.58
C TYR A 15 3.75 -9.01 -9.17
N MET A 16 2.91 -9.40 -8.21
CA MET A 16 3.05 -8.96 -6.81
C MET A 16 4.34 -9.48 -6.19
N ASN A 17 4.72 -10.71 -6.50
CA ASN A 17 6.00 -11.29 -6.09
C ASN A 17 7.19 -10.58 -6.75
N GLU A 18 7.06 -10.17 -8.01
CA GLU A 18 8.08 -9.37 -8.70
C GLU A 18 8.27 -8.01 -8.01
N LEU A 19 7.18 -7.32 -7.66
CA LEU A 19 7.25 -6.06 -6.93
C LEU A 19 7.89 -6.22 -5.55
N ARG A 20 7.50 -7.25 -4.79
CA ARG A 20 8.11 -7.56 -3.49
C ARG A 20 9.61 -7.84 -3.62
N ARG A 21 10.04 -8.53 -4.68
CA ARG A 21 11.43 -8.94 -4.86
C ARG A 21 12.34 -7.84 -5.43
N ASN A 22 11.82 -7.03 -6.34
CA ASN A 22 12.64 -6.12 -7.14
C ASN A 22 12.36 -4.64 -6.82
N TYR A 23 11.10 -4.28 -6.59
CA TYR A 23 10.68 -2.89 -6.41
C TYR A 23 10.76 -2.43 -4.96
N GLN A 24 10.18 -3.19 -4.02
CA GLN A 24 10.18 -2.84 -2.59
C GLN A 24 11.61 -2.62 -2.05
N PRO A 25 12.60 -3.49 -2.34
CA PRO A 25 13.96 -3.29 -1.83
C PRO A 25 14.68 -2.09 -2.45
N ALA A 26 14.24 -1.66 -3.64
CA ALA A 26 14.79 -0.49 -4.33
C ALA A 26 14.27 0.85 -3.77
N LEU A 27 13.20 0.83 -2.98
CA LEU A 27 12.72 2.03 -2.28
C LEU A 27 13.75 2.48 -1.26
N ARG A 28 14.18 3.75 -1.35
CA ARG A 28 15.28 4.29 -0.56
C ARG A 28 14.99 4.33 0.94
N GLU A 29 13.80 4.77 1.31
CA GLU A 29 13.43 5.03 2.70
C GLU A 29 12.67 3.85 3.31
N LYS A 30 12.92 3.57 4.59
CA LYS A 30 12.18 2.54 5.33
C LYS A 30 10.67 2.86 5.37
N ALA A 31 10.30 4.13 5.54
CA ALA A 31 8.90 4.54 5.55
C ALA A 31 8.17 4.23 4.23
N LEU A 32 8.87 4.33 3.09
CA LEU A 32 8.29 3.98 1.79
C LEU A 32 8.11 2.46 1.64
N ARG A 33 9.06 1.67 2.16
CA ARG A 33 8.93 0.20 2.20
C ARG A 33 7.77 -0.25 3.07
N ASP A 34 7.67 0.29 4.28
CA ASP A 34 6.56 0.02 5.20
C ASP A 34 5.21 0.44 4.57
N ALA A 35 5.18 1.57 3.85
CA ALA A 35 3.98 2.02 3.15
C ALA A 35 3.62 1.12 1.96
N PHE A 36 4.60 0.58 1.23
CA PHE A 36 4.37 -0.42 0.20
C PHE A 36 3.78 -1.70 0.78
N ASP A 37 4.33 -2.21 1.87
CA ASP A 37 3.84 -3.44 2.51
C ASP A 37 2.39 -3.25 3.01
N SER A 38 2.10 -2.11 3.64
CA SER A 38 0.73 -1.74 4.07
C SER A 38 -0.23 -1.59 2.87
N LEU A 39 0.21 -0.97 1.78
CA LEU A 39 -0.59 -0.83 0.56
C LEU A 39 -0.95 -2.21 -0.03
N LEU A 40 0.03 -3.11 -0.05
CA LEU A 40 -0.14 -4.43 -0.60
C LEU A 40 -1.10 -5.28 0.26
N ASP A 41 -0.85 -5.35 1.57
CA ASP A 41 -1.62 -6.23 2.47
C ASP A 41 -3.01 -5.66 2.81
N GLU A 42 -3.15 -4.35 2.96
CA GLU A 42 -4.40 -3.73 3.44
C GLU A 42 -5.28 -3.15 2.35
N ALA A 43 -4.72 -2.73 1.21
CA ALA A 43 -5.48 -2.03 0.17
C ALA A 43 -5.65 -2.85 -1.11
N TRP A 44 -4.67 -3.66 -1.50
CA TRP A 44 -4.71 -4.37 -2.79
C TRP A 44 -5.16 -5.82 -2.66
N MET A 45 -4.61 -6.58 -1.70
CA MET A 45 -4.99 -7.98 -1.51
C MET A 45 -6.49 -8.19 -1.21
N PRO A 46 -7.17 -7.33 -0.42
CA PRO A 46 -8.62 -7.48 -0.19
C PRO A 46 -9.46 -7.30 -1.47
N GLU A 47 -8.98 -6.49 -2.41
CA GLU A 47 -9.70 -6.13 -3.65
C GLU A 47 -9.30 -6.98 -4.86
N GLN A 48 -8.49 -8.04 -4.66
CA GLN A 48 -8.00 -8.91 -5.74
C GLN A 48 -9.13 -9.48 -6.63
N HIS A 49 -10.28 -9.78 -6.03
CA HIS A 49 -11.46 -10.27 -6.75
C HIS A 49 -12.10 -9.20 -7.64
N ALA A 50 -12.12 -7.94 -7.20
CA ALA A 50 -12.63 -6.82 -7.99
C ALA A 50 -11.71 -6.53 -9.20
N MET A 51 -10.42 -6.80 -9.07
CA MET A 51 -9.42 -6.60 -10.14
C MET A 51 -9.44 -7.69 -11.22
N MET A 52 -10.15 -8.82 -11.03
CA MET A 52 -10.19 -9.94 -11.99
C MET A 52 -10.67 -9.58 -13.40
N ASN A 53 -11.38 -8.46 -13.55
CA ASN A 53 -11.87 -7.96 -14.85
C ASN A 53 -10.94 -6.92 -15.50
N THR A 54 -9.79 -6.64 -14.90
CA THR A 54 -8.83 -5.63 -15.39
C THR A 54 -7.60 -6.30 -16.01
N PHE A 55 -7.06 -5.70 -17.07
CA PHE A 55 -5.84 -6.21 -17.74
C PHE A 55 -4.59 -5.90 -16.90
N LEU A 56 -3.53 -6.71 -17.10
CA LEU A 56 -2.25 -6.58 -16.40
C LEU A 56 -1.64 -5.17 -16.49
N PRO A 57 -0.96 -4.73 -15.41
CA PRO A 57 -0.36 -3.41 -15.35
C PRO A 57 0.74 -3.20 -16.40
N THR A 58 0.68 -2.03 -17.02
CA THR A 58 1.63 -1.41 -17.95
C THR A 58 2.67 -0.54 -17.24
N VAL A 59 3.58 0.11 -17.98
CA VAL A 59 4.57 1.05 -17.42
C VAL A 59 3.91 2.23 -16.68
N VAL A 60 2.71 2.66 -17.08
CA VAL A 60 1.93 3.71 -16.40
C VAL A 60 1.55 3.28 -14.99
N ASP A 61 1.35 1.97 -14.78
CA ASP A 61 0.98 1.43 -13.48
C ASP A 61 2.14 1.48 -12.49
N HIS A 62 3.41 1.38 -12.93
CA HIS A 62 4.56 1.56 -12.04
C HIS A 62 4.68 2.99 -11.51
N LEU A 63 4.35 3.98 -12.34
CA LEU A 63 4.29 5.39 -11.91
C LEU A 63 3.16 5.62 -10.91
N ASN A 64 1.99 5.03 -11.15
CA ASN A 64 0.85 5.08 -10.22
C ASN A 64 1.14 4.34 -8.90
N ILE A 65 1.84 3.21 -8.94
CA ILE A 65 2.28 2.48 -7.74
C ILE A 65 3.20 3.37 -6.91
N THR A 66 4.16 4.05 -7.55
CA THR A 66 5.07 4.97 -6.86
C THR A 66 4.30 6.10 -6.17
N ALA A 67 3.33 6.71 -6.86
CA ALA A 67 2.48 7.74 -6.29
C ALA A 67 1.59 7.21 -5.14
N ASN A 68 1.01 6.02 -5.30
CA ASN A 68 0.18 5.39 -4.27
C ASN A 68 0.96 5.05 -3.00
N VAL A 69 2.22 4.61 -3.13
CA VAL A 69 3.10 4.36 -1.97
C VAL A 69 3.39 5.67 -1.23
N ASP A 70 3.72 6.76 -1.92
CA ASP A 70 3.94 8.06 -1.27
C ASP A 70 2.66 8.61 -0.62
N ASN A 71 1.50 8.44 -1.27
CA ASN A 71 0.21 8.80 -0.69
C ASN A 71 -0.09 7.99 0.57
N ARG A 72 0.17 6.68 0.56
CA ARG A 72 -0.04 5.81 1.73
C ARG A 72 0.86 6.24 2.89
N ARG A 73 2.14 6.53 2.62
CA ARG A 73 3.06 7.09 3.62
C ARG A 73 2.51 8.37 4.24
N LYS A 74 2.06 9.33 3.41
CA LYS A 74 1.48 10.59 3.90
C LYS A 74 0.25 10.37 4.77
N ILE A 75 -0.63 9.44 4.41
CA ILE A 75 -1.81 9.08 5.22
C ILE A 75 -1.36 8.52 6.56
N MET A 76 -0.41 7.58 6.59
CA MET A 76 0.11 7.01 7.84
C MET A 76 0.73 8.07 8.75
N ASP A 77 1.50 9.00 8.19
CA ASP A 77 2.11 10.12 8.93
C ASP A 77 1.03 11.05 9.51
N LEU A 78 -0.01 11.35 8.73
CA LEU A 78 -1.14 12.16 9.17
C LEU A 78 -1.96 11.47 10.27
N THR A 79 -2.25 10.17 10.14
CA THR A 79 -2.98 9.39 11.15
C THR A 79 -2.26 9.41 12.48
N LYS A 80 -0.94 9.12 12.49
CA LYS A 80 -0.13 9.20 13.73
C LYS A 80 -0.16 10.58 14.37
N ARG A 81 -0.14 11.63 13.54
CA ARG A 81 -0.19 13.01 14.02
C ARG A 81 -1.55 13.37 14.61
N VAL A 82 -2.65 12.87 14.02
CA VAL A 82 -4.01 13.04 14.55
C VAL A 82 -4.13 12.34 15.90
N GLU A 83 -3.74 11.07 16.00
CA GLU A 83 -3.78 10.30 17.26
C GLU A 83 -2.99 11.00 18.38
N ALA A 84 -1.79 11.52 18.06
CA ALA A 84 -0.97 12.26 19.02
C ALA A 84 -1.59 13.59 19.45
N LEU A 85 -2.33 14.27 18.57
CA LEU A 85 -3.03 15.51 18.89
C LEU A 85 -4.28 15.23 19.73
N GLU A 86 -5.06 14.19 19.40
CA GLU A 86 -6.21 13.76 20.18
C GLU A 86 -5.80 13.39 21.61
N ALA A 87 -4.72 12.61 21.78
CA ALA A 87 -4.20 12.27 23.10
C ALA A 87 -3.79 13.51 23.92
N LYS A 88 -3.19 14.52 23.28
CA LYS A 88 -2.85 15.80 23.95
C LYS A 88 -4.09 16.60 24.33
N VAL A 89 -5.10 16.64 23.48
CA VAL A 89 -6.37 17.32 23.76
C VAL A 89 -7.05 16.68 24.97
N GLU A 90 -7.11 15.34 25.02
CA GLU A 90 -7.70 14.63 26.17
C GLU A 90 -6.91 14.84 27.46
N ALA A 91 -5.56 14.85 27.40
CA ALA A 91 -4.74 15.16 28.56
C ALA A 91 -5.00 16.58 29.10
N LEU A 92 -5.03 17.58 28.22
CA LEU A 92 -5.32 18.97 28.59
C LEU A 92 -6.74 19.15 29.13
N ARG A 93 -7.72 18.42 28.57
CA ARG A 93 -9.10 18.42 29.08
C ARG A 93 -9.17 17.85 30.50
N ALA A 94 -8.43 16.77 30.78
CA ALA A 94 -8.35 16.20 32.12
C ALA A 94 -7.70 17.16 33.13
N GLU A 95 -6.63 17.85 32.74
CA GLU A 95 -5.97 18.86 33.58
C GLU A 95 -6.86 20.08 33.89
N LEU A 96 -7.76 20.45 32.98
CA LEU A 96 -8.71 21.56 33.18
C LEU A 96 -9.94 21.18 34.02
N GLN A 97 -10.21 19.87 34.17
CA GLN A 97 -11.37 19.34 34.91
C GLN A 97 -11.01 18.84 36.33
N GLY A 98 -9.72 18.69 36.65
CA GLY A 98 -9.20 18.34 37.97
C GLY A 98 -8.79 19.57 38.78
#